data_AF-A0A0G0B6G4-F1
#
_entry.id   AF-A0A0G0B6G4-F1
#
_cell.length_a   1.000
_cell.length_b   1.000
_cell.length_c   1.000
_cell.angle_alpha   90.00
_cell.angle_beta   90.00
_cell.angle_gamma   90.00
#
_symmetry.space_group_name_H-M   'P 1'
#
loop_
_entity.id
_entity.type
_entity.pdbx_description
1 polymer ?
#
loop_
_entity_poly.entity_id
_entity_poly.type
_entity_poly.pdbx_seq_one_letter_code
_entity_poly.pdbx_strand_id
1 'polypeptide(L)'
;MQNPLKMLGDLNKMRSQAAQIQKQLEAEVFTVEQGRIKVEINGNQKILKVFIDGQPVEELTEILNQAITKSQQAAASKLASMSQALGLGQ
;
A
#
# COMPACT_ATOMS: atom_id res chain seq x y z
N MET A 1 30.33 -8.42 19.91
CA MET A 1 29.74 -8.98 18.68
C MET A 1 28.60 -9.92 19.08
N GLN A 2 27.40 -9.38 19.23
CA GLN A 2 26.27 -10.06 19.85
C GLN A 2 25.39 -10.75 18.79
N ASN A 3 25.53 -12.08 18.72
CA ASN A 3 24.58 -13.08 18.23
C ASN A 3 23.78 -12.81 16.91
N PRO A 4 24.42 -12.95 15.72
CA PRO A 4 23.75 -12.88 14.42
C PRO A 4 22.56 -13.84 14.26
N LEU A 5 22.57 -14.98 14.96
CA LEU A 5 21.46 -15.94 14.98
C LEU A 5 20.20 -15.43 15.69
N LYS A 6 20.34 -14.55 16.70
CA LYS A 6 19.18 -13.91 17.36
C LYS A 6 18.58 -12.84 16.44
N MET A 7 19.43 -12.00 15.86
CA MET A 7 19.03 -10.98 14.89
C MET A 7 18.29 -11.57 13.67
N LEU A 8 18.73 -12.73 13.17
CA LEU A 8 18.04 -13.44 12.08
C LEU A 8 16.66 -13.99 12.52
N GLY A 9 16.57 -14.51 13.75
CA GLY A 9 15.30 -14.97 14.32
C GLY A 9 14.29 -13.83 14.52
N ASP A 10 14.76 -12.66 14.96
CA ASP A 10 13.94 -11.46 15.14
C ASP A 10 13.45 -10.89 13.81
N LEU A 11 14.29 -10.89 12.77
CA LEU A 11 13.90 -10.51 11.40
C LEU A 11 12.80 -11.42 10.84
N ASN A 12 12.90 -12.74 11.05
CA ASN A 12 11.88 -13.68 10.58
C ASN A 12 10.54 -13.48 11.30
N LYS A 13 10.58 -13.24 12.61
CA LYS A 13 9.36 -12.92 13.39
C LYS A 13 8.72 -11.61 12.92
N MET A 14 9.52 -10.57 12.69
CA MET A 14 9.05 -9.29 12.17
C MET A 14 8.40 -9.45 10.78
N ARG A 15 9.04 -10.18 9.86
CA ARG A 15 8.47 -10.48 8.53
C ARG A 15 7.14 -11.21 8.63
N SER A 16 7.04 -12.21 9.50
CA SER A 16 5.80 -12.97 9.72
C SER A 16 4.68 -12.07 10.24
N GLN A 17 4.97 -11.23 11.25
CA GLN A 17 4.00 -10.26 11.79
C GLN A 17 3.57 -9.25 10.73
N ALA A 18 4.51 -8.71 9.94
CA ALA A 18 4.20 -7.77 8.86
C ALA A 18 3.27 -8.41 7.81
N ALA A 19 3.52 -9.66 7.41
CA ALA A 19 2.67 -10.39 6.47
C ALA A 19 1.26 -10.64 7.04
N GLN A 20 1.15 -10.92 8.34
CA GLN A 20 -0.13 -11.08 9.01
C GLN A 20 -0.92 -9.75 9.04
N ILE A 21 -0.26 -8.64 9.37
CA ILE A 21 -0.86 -7.30 9.35
C ILE A 21 -1.32 -6.96 7.93
N GLN A 22 -0.48 -7.20 6.92
CA GLN A 22 -0.83 -6.97 5.52
C GLN A 22 -2.10 -7.73 5.13
N LYS A 23 -2.19 -9.02 5.49
CA LYS A 23 -3.39 -9.83 5.24
C LYS A 23 -4.63 -9.30 5.95
N GLN A 24 -4.49 -8.82 7.18
CA GLN A 24 -5.59 -8.21 7.92
C GLN A 24 -6.10 -6.94 7.22
N LEU A 25 -5.18 -6.07 6.79
CA LEU A 25 -5.49 -4.85 6.03
C LEU A 25 -6.12 -5.17 4.66
N GLU A 26 -5.66 -6.23 3.99
CA GLU A 26 -6.25 -6.68 2.72
C GLU A 26 -7.68 -7.19 2.87
N ALA A 27 -7.99 -7.81 4.01
CA ALA A 27 -9.32 -8.34 4.31
C ALA A 27 -10.31 -7.24 4.75
N GLU A 28 -9.82 -6.14 5.30
CA GLU A 28 -10.65 -5.02 5.71
C GLU A 28 -11.05 -4.18 4.49
N VAL A 29 -12.35 -4.15 4.18
CA VAL A 29 -12.90 -3.40 3.04
C VAL A 29 -13.74 -2.23 3.54
N PHE A 30 -13.38 -1.05 3.07
CA PHE A 30 -14.06 0.20 3.30
C PHE A 30 -14.86 0.58 2.06
N THR A 31 -16.09 1.03 2.28
CA THR A 31 -16.94 1.58 1.24
C THR A 31 -17.14 3.07 1.49
N VAL A 32 -16.86 3.88 0.48
CA VAL A 32 -17.17 5.32 0.50
C VAL A 32 -18.17 5.59 -0.61
N GLU A 33 -19.27 6.26 -0.28
CA GLU A 33 -20.32 6.60 -1.23
C GLU A 33 -20.62 8.09 -1.17
N GLN A 34 -20.70 8.72 -2.35
CA GLN A 34 -21.09 10.12 -2.49
C GLN A 34 -21.90 10.31 -3.77
N GLY A 35 -23.18 10.64 -3.60
CA GLY A 35 -24.10 10.86 -4.72
C GLY A 35 -24.23 9.60 -5.57
N ARG A 36 -23.72 9.65 -6.81
CA ARG A 36 -23.79 8.55 -7.78
C ARG A 36 -22.57 7.64 -7.75
N ILE A 37 -21.55 7.96 -6.96
CA ILE A 37 -20.26 7.29 -6.96
C ILE A 37 -20.15 6.46 -5.69
N LYS A 38 -19.79 5.18 -5.84
CA LYS A 38 -19.42 4.30 -4.74
C LYS A 38 -18.04 3.71 -5.02
N VAL A 39 -17.15 3.75 -4.04
CA VAL A 39 -15.79 3.22 -4.12
C VAL A 39 -15.58 2.20 -3.01
N GLU A 40 -15.11 1.02 -3.38
CA GLU A 40 -14.67 -0.03 -2.47
C GLU A 40 -13.14 -0.06 -2.47
N ILE A 41 -12.54 0.16 -1.30
CA ILE A 41 -11.09 0.18 -1.08
C ILE A 41 -10.77 -0.70 0.12
N ASN A 42 -9.63 -1.39 0.13
CA ASN A 42 -9.22 -2.13 1.33
C ASN A 42 -8.27 -1.32 2.23
N GLY A 43 -7.92 -1.87 3.40
CA GLY A 43 -7.00 -1.25 4.35
C GLY A 43 -5.56 -1.09 3.86
N ASN A 44 -5.18 -1.75 2.75
CA ASN A 44 -3.89 -1.53 2.10
C ASN A 44 -3.94 -0.44 1.00
N GLN A 45 -5.04 0.33 0.93
CA GLN A 45 -5.29 1.40 -0.03
C GLN A 45 -5.37 0.94 -1.50
N LYS A 46 -5.72 -0.33 -1.75
CA LYS A 46 -6.02 -0.82 -3.09
C LYS A 46 -7.50 -0.63 -3.41
N ILE A 47 -7.79 0.03 -4.52
CA ILE A 47 -9.16 0.18 -5.01
C ILE A 47 -9.61 -1.17 -5.57
N LEU A 48 -10.67 -1.73 -4.99
CA LEU A 48 -11.23 -3.01 -5.37
C LEU A 48 -12.24 -2.85 -6.50
N LYS A 49 -13.18 -1.90 -6.34
CA LYS A 49 -14.23 -1.60 -7.32
C LYS A 49 -14.67 -0.14 -7.21
N VAL A 50 -15.02 0.43 -8.36
CA VAL A 50 -15.69 1.72 -8.47
C VAL A 50 -17.03 1.49 -9.14
N PHE A 51 -18.08 2.12 -8.63
CA PHE A 51 -19.40 2.11 -9.22
C PHE A 51 -19.86 3.53 -9.52
N ILE A 52 -20.54 3.70 -10.66
CA ILE A 52 -21.28 4.91 -11.03
C ILE A 52 -22.72 4.50 -11.31
N ASP A 53 -23.68 5.15 -10.65
CA ASP A 53 -25.11 4.84 -10.79
C ASP A 53 -25.43 3.36 -10.55
N GLY A 54 -24.69 2.74 -9.62
CA GLY A 54 -24.80 1.33 -9.26
C GLY A 54 -24.14 0.34 -10.24
N GLN A 55 -23.56 0.81 -11.35
CA GLN A 55 -22.86 -0.02 -12.32
C GLN A 55 -21.34 0.00 -12.08
N PRO A 56 -20.66 -1.15 -12.06
CA PRO A 56 -19.21 -1.18 -11.91
C PRO A 56 -18.51 -0.57 -13.13
N VAL A 57 -17.49 0.25 -12.89
CA VAL A 57 -16.68 0.90 -13.92
C VAL A 57 -15.23 0.46 -13.75
N GLU A 58 -14.84 -0.56 -14.52
CA GLU A 58 -13.50 -1.17 -14.44
C GLU A 58 -12.40 -0.19 -14.81
N GLU A 59 -12.59 0.62 -15.86
CA GLU A 59 -11.62 1.63 -16.30
C GLU A 59 -11.24 2.62 -15.18
N LEU A 60 -12.23 3.07 -14.39
CA LEU A 60 -11.97 3.93 -13.23
C LEU A 60 -11.20 3.20 -12.13
N THR A 61 -11.52 1.94 -11.89
CA THR A 61 -10.79 1.10 -10.93
C THR A 61 -9.32 0.99 -11.33
N GLU A 62 -9.04 0.76 -12.61
CA GLU A 62 -7.67 0.68 -13.14
C GLU A 62 -6.92 2.01 -13.06
N ILE A 63 -7.52 3.10 -13.56
CA ILE A 63 -6.91 4.43 -13.57
C ILE A 63 -6.57 4.91 -12.16
N LEU A 64 -7.48 4.72 -11.20
CA LEU A 64 -7.23 5.10 -9.81
C LEU A 64 -6.09 4.29 -9.19
N ASN A 65 -6.05 2.97 -9.41
CA ASN A 65 -4.93 2.14 -8.95
C ASN A 65 -3.60 2.57 -9.60
N GLN A 66 -3.60 2.92 -10.89
CA GLN A 66 -2.42 3.45 -11.57
C GLN A 66 -1.98 4.80 -10.98
N ALA A 67 -2.91 5.70 -10.65
CA ALA A 67 -2.62 6.98 -10.02
C ALA A 67 -1.99 6.81 -8.63
N ILE A 68 -2.54 5.90 -7.82
CA ILE A 68 -1.98 5.54 -6.51
C ILE A 68 -0.55 5.00 -6.67
N THR A 69 -0.34 4.09 -7.62
CA THR A 69 0.99 3.52 -7.91
C THR A 69 1.99 4.60 -8.33
N LYS A 70 1.61 5.50 -9.23
CA LYS A 70 2.46 6.63 -9.65
C LYS A 70 2.80 7.57 -8.49
N SER A 71 1.84 7.83 -7.60
CA SER A 71 2.08 8.65 -6.40
C SER A 71 3.10 7.99 -5.46
N GLN A 72 2.96 6.68 -5.21
CA GLN A 72 3.92 5.91 -4.40
C GLN A 72 5.31 5.89 -5.03
N GLN A 73 5.41 5.71 -6.36
CA GLN A 73 6.69 5.79 -7.08
C GLN A 73 7.34 7.16 -6.93
N ALA A 74 6.59 8.25 -7.09
CA ALA A 74 7.11 9.60 -6.93
C ALA A 74 7.61 9.85 -5.49
N ALA A 75 6.86 9.38 -4.47
CA ALA A 75 7.28 9.47 -3.07
C ALA A 75 8.56 8.67 -2.81
N ALA A 76 8.64 7.43 -3.32
CA ALA A 76 9.82 6.59 -3.21
C ALA A 76 11.05 7.22 -3.89
N SER A 77 10.89 7.76 -5.10
CA SER A 77 11.94 8.50 -5.80
C SER A 77 12.40 9.72 -4.99
N LYS A 78 11.48 10.49 -4.41
CA LYS A 78 11.83 11.66 -3.61
C LYS A 78 12.60 11.28 -2.34
N LEU A 79 12.17 10.24 -1.65
CA LEU A 79 12.86 9.70 -0.47
C LEU A 79 14.27 9.20 -0.83
N ALA A 80 14.42 8.50 -1.94
CA ALA A 80 15.72 8.06 -2.43
C ALA A 80 16.66 9.25 -2.71
N SER A 81 16.15 10.29 -3.39
CA SER A 81 16.92 11.52 -3.63
C SER A 81 17.29 12.25 -2.34
N MET A 82 16.40 12.29 -1.35
CA MET A 82 16.70 12.89 -0.05
C MET A 82 17.74 12.09 0.72
N SER A 83 17.66 10.76 0.71
CA SER A 83 18.67 9.89 1.33
C SER A 83 20.06 10.09 0.72
N GLN A 84 20.13 10.21 -0.61
CA GLN A 84 21.36 10.56 -1.32
C GLN A 84 21.87 11.96 -0.94
N ALA A 85 20.99 12.96 -0.91
CA ALA A 85 21.35 14.34 -0.55
C ALA A 85 21.83 14.48 0.90
N LEU A 86 21.31 13.66 1.82
CA LEU A 86 21.71 13.64 3.22
C LEU A 86 22.94 12.75 3.49
N GLY A 87 23.54 12.14 2.45
CA GLY A 87 24.70 11.26 2.59
C GLY A 87 24.41 9.95 3.35
N LEU A 88 23.12 9.62 3.55
CA LEU A 88 22.67 8.37 4.20
C LEU A 88 22.63 7.18 3.24
N GLY A 89 22.91 7.42 1.96
CA GLY A 89 23.00 6.40 0.90
C GLY A 89 24.41 5.90 0.61
N GLN A 90 25.24 5.68 1.64
CA GLN A 90 26.46 4.86 1.54
C GLN A 90 26.21 3.44 2.04
#